data_AF-A0A1I0YWQ8-F1
#
_entry.id   AF-A0A1I0YWQ8-F1
#
_cell.length_a   1.000
_cell.length_b   1.000
_cell.length_c   1.000
_cell.angle_alpha   90.00
_cell.angle_beta   90.00
_cell.angle_gamma   90.00
#
_symmetry.space_group_name_H-M   'P 1'
#
loop_
_entity.id
_entity.type
_entity.pdbx_description
1 polymer ?
#
loop_
_entity_poly.entity_id
_entity_poly.type
_entity_poly.pdbx_seq_one_letter_code
_entity_poly.pdbx_strand_id
1 'polypeptide(L)'
;MYRPRDPESQRSAQDQTTSVQARAAELAGARHRHGSSLLDHLDAPQQQAGEDRPYRAEKPAPSHADATQPAPPQPASTSQAHHASRFREQDYRNAAPVAGAPGNSVVDAQIKSLSQIGIGDVLTWLRRRLALIIAMTVLGVIAAFLYATMSTPRYTVYTDIMVDPQNLNVVSDDVFAANPQRDSQLLEVESKLRVLTSRNVLNKVIRDLNLTEDPEFNKPSPFGNLFGSPEPATPEQKELSVLRELGDRITAGREERSFVVTLAVWSSDPEKSVELSEAIVRAFESELFVSSSDSAGRLAADINSRLDELRMSVTDAEEKVEQFKRQNNIQESSTGELASSRISSALDTQVLDAQQRLFQAQSRYDQMRSAVADRRTATATIFDSVGMQTLRTSYNTLQQQIGALSRTYGARHPRLIALQSEEAAVENAIAAEANRILETVKTEADEARSTLSQLRGRADAERSTVFNDNDAQVRLRELERDARARAAVYETYLSRTRQINERQQINATNVRVISPPVPPKSKSWPPRTVILLAGGAAGGFALGTALALALGLSGHLRDARRRYYAFEPRYA
;
A
#
# COMPACT_ATOMS: atom_id res chain seq x y z
N MET A 1 -36.29 29.97 54.59
CA MET A 1 -36.01 28.83 55.48
C MET A 1 -34.52 28.55 55.40
N TYR A 2 -33.81 28.92 56.45
CA TYR A 2 -32.35 28.95 56.56
C TYR A 2 -31.85 27.57 57.03
N ARG A 3 -30.78 27.04 56.45
CA ARG A 3 -29.94 26.00 57.07
C ARG A 3 -28.48 26.23 56.63
N PRO A 4 -27.52 26.37 57.55
CA PRO A 4 -26.12 26.54 57.19
C PRO A 4 -25.46 25.19 56.90
N ARG A 5 -24.45 25.21 56.03
CA ARG A 5 -23.63 24.08 55.58
C ARG A 5 -22.37 24.02 56.45
N ASP A 6 -21.99 22.82 56.89
CA ASP A 6 -20.83 22.54 57.75
C ASP A 6 -19.48 22.98 57.14
N PRO A 7 -18.51 23.43 57.97
CA PRO A 7 -17.21 23.91 57.51
C PRO A 7 -16.12 22.82 57.35
N GLU A 8 -16.44 21.52 57.44
CA GLU A 8 -15.42 20.45 57.42
C GLU A 8 -14.97 20.00 56.02
N SER A 9 -15.65 20.40 54.94
CA SER A 9 -15.31 19.92 53.59
C SER A 9 -14.24 20.73 52.85
N GLN A 10 -13.70 21.81 53.45
CA GLN A 10 -12.68 22.64 52.80
C GLN A 10 -11.24 22.38 53.28
N ARG A 11 -11.03 21.73 54.42
CA ARG A 11 -9.67 21.39 54.89
C ARG A 11 -9.08 20.15 54.20
N SER A 12 -9.93 19.24 53.72
CA SER A 12 -9.49 17.98 53.08
C SER A 12 -9.00 18.16 51.63
N ALA A 13 -9.31 19.29 50.99
CA ALA A 13 -8.93 19.56 49.60
C ALA A 13 -7.58 20.29 49.47
N GLN A 14 -7.07 20.90 50.55
CA GLN A 14 -5.78 21.62 50.54
C GLN A 14 -4.58 20.72 50.88
N ASP A 15 -4.80 19.61 51.59
CA ASP A 15 -3.72 18.67 51.94
C ASP A 15 -3.33 17.73 50.79
N GLN A 16 -4.27 17.46 49.85
CA GLN A 16 -4.00 16.56 48.72
C GLN A 16 -3.23 17.22 47.58
N THR A 17 -3.21 18.55 47.48
CA THR A 17 -2.45 19.27 46.46
C THR A 17 -0.97 19.41 46.79
N THR A 18 -0.60 19.37 48.08
CA THR A 18 0.78 19.54 48.53
C THR A 18 1.59 18.23 48.41
N SER A 19 0.94 17.06 48.48
CA SER A 19 1.59 15.76 48.34
C SER A 19 1.93 15.36 46.90
N VAL A 20 1.30 16.00 45.90
CA VAL A 20 1.53 15.68 44.47
C VAL A 20 2.70 16.49 43.89
N GLN A 21 2.95 17.71 44.38
CA GLN A 21 4.10 18.51 43.94
C GLN A 21 5.44 18.07 44.56
N ALA A 22 5.44 17.46 45.75
CA ALA A 22 6.66 16.93 46.37
C ALA A 22 7.19 15.66 45.67
N ARG A 23 6.32 14.86 45.04
CA ARG A 23 6.69 13.59 44.39
C ARG A 23 7.14 13.75 42.93
N ALA A 24 6.89 14.91 42.32
CA ALA A 24 7.33 15.24 40.96
C ALA A 24 8.79 15.77 40.91
N ALA A 25 9.35 16.22 42.04
CA ALA A 25 10.73 16.73 42.12
C ALA A 25 11.79 15.62 42.32
N GLU A 26 11.39 14.41 42.73
CA GLU A 26 12.32 13.31 43.05
C GLU A 26 12.62 12.37 41.86
N LEU A 27 11.87 12.48 40.75
CA LEU A 27 12.01 11.60 39.58
C LEU A 27 12.77 12.22 38.38
N ALA A 28 13.25 13.47 38.51
CA ALA A 28 13.98 14.17 37.44
C ALA A 28 15.52 14.16 37.62
N GLY A 29 16.06 13.54 38.69
CA GLY A 29 17.48 13.63 39.04
C GLY A 29 18.39 12.46 38.65
N ALA A 30 17.88 11.35 38.08
CA ALA A 30 18.64 10.09 37.98
C ALA A 30 18.77 9.53 36.56
N ARG A 31 19.07 10.38 35.56
CA ARG A 31 19.30 9.90 34.18
C ARG A 31 20.38 10.67 33.43
N HIS A 32 21.57 10.77 34.00
CA HIS A 32 22.78 11.06 33.24
C HIS A 32 24.01 10.53 33.99
N ARG A 33 24.47 9.34 33.60
CA ARG A 33 25.88 8.91 33.54
C ARG A 33 25.95 7.40 33.29
N HIS A 34 26.54 7.05 32.16
CA HIS A 34 27.29 5.83 31.83
C HIS A 34 26.86 5.23 30.48
N GLY A 35 27.79 5.27 29.52
CA GLY A 35 27.76 4.43 28.34
C GLY A 35 28.30 5.08 27.07
N SER A 36 29.63 5.23 26.94
CA SER A 36 30.31 5.10 25.64
C SER A 36 31.84 5.20 25.80
N SER A 37 32.51 4.07 26.04
CA SER A 37 33.88 3.85 25.57
C SER A 37 34.18 2.36 25.68
N LEU A 38 34.37 1.69 24.55
CA LEU A 38 35.20 0.48 24.36
C LEU A 38 34.77 -0.17 23.03
N LEU A 39 35.48 0.17 21.96
CA LEU A 39 35.61 -0.67 20.77
C LEU A 39 36.91 -0.23 20.10
N ASP A 40 37.98 -0.90 20.50
CA ASP A 40 39.26 -0.86 19.81
C ASP A 40 39.81 -2.28 19.74
N HIS A 41 40.31 -2.61 18.54
CA HIS A 41 41.06 -3.78 18.13
C HIS A 41 40.45 -5.19 18.25
N LEU A 42 40.36 -5.90 17.11
CA LEU A 42 41.26 -7.03 16.83
C LEU A 42 41.18 -7.55 15.38
N ASP A 43 42.34 -8.06 14.98
CA ASP A 43 42.86 -8.50 13.68
C ASP A 43 42.10 -9.62 12.94
N ALA A 44 42.34 -9.65 11.62
CA ALA A 44 42.14 -10.81 10.74
C ALA A 44 43.24 -11.88 10.95
N PRO A 45 43.02 -13.14 10.54
CA PRO A 45 43.61 -13.55 9.26
C PRO A 45 42.78 -14.57 8.43
N GLN A 46 43.29 -14.80 7.21
CA GLN A 46 42.85 -15.68 6.12
C GLN A 46 42.63 -17.16 6.49
N GLN A 47 41.72 -17.89 5.82
CA GLN A 47 41.95 -18.77 4.63
C GLN A 47 40.86 -19.86 4.43
N GLN A 48 40.42 -20.01 3.16
CA GLN A 48 39.99 -21.23 2.43
C GLN A 48 38.78 -22.10 2.88
N ALA A 49 37.79 -22.20 1.97
CA ALA A 49 37.38 -23.42 1.24
C ALA A 49 35.84 -23.55 1.06
N GLY A 50 35.40 -23.99 -0.14
CA GLY A 50 34.14 -24.73 -0.31
C GLY A 50 33.03 -24.09 -1.16
N GLU A 51 33.09 -24.37 -2.47
CA GLU A 51 31.97 -24.65 -3.43
C GLU A 51 30.52 -24.27 -3.07
N ASP A 52 29.85 -23.48 -3.93
CA ASP A 52 28.96 -24.01 -4.99
C ASP A 52 28.39 -22.89 -5.92
N ARG A 53 28.10 -23.25 -7.17
CA ARG A 53 27.94 -22.39 -8.38
C ARG A 53 26.52 -21.76 -8.55
N PRO A 54 26.17 -21.09 -9.68
CA PRO A 54 26.46 -19.68 -9.96
C PRO A 54 25.23 -18.84 -10.41
N TYR A 55 25.33 -17.51 -10.26
CA TYR A 55 24.49 -16.54 -10.97
C TYR A 55 24.97 -16.38 -12.42
N ARG A 56 24.03 -16.41 -13.38
CA ARG A 56 24.27 -16.20 -14.81
C ARG A 56 24.11 -14.72 -15.16
N ALA A 57 25.21 -14.07 -15.54
CA ALA A 57 25.21 -12.78 -16.23
C ALA A 57 26.31 -12.81 -17.30
N GLU A 58 25.91 -12.82 -18.58
CA GLU A 58 26.79 -12.84 -19.75
C GLU A 58 26.84 -11.45 -20.43
N LYS A 59 28.06 -10.96 -20.62
CA LYS A 59 28.54 -9.99 -21.63
C LYS A 59 30.08 -10.20 -21.71
N PRO A 60 30.82 -9.81 -22.77
CA PRO A 60 30.50 -9.56 -24.18
C PRO A 60 31.48 -10.26 -25.20
N ALA A 61 31.13 -10.27 -26.51
CA ALA A 61 31.96 -10.34 -27.77
C ALA A 61 33.12 -11.40 -27.90
N PRO A 62 33.43 -12.02 -29.08
CA PRO A 62 33.85 -11.30 -30.31
C PRO A 62 33.55 -12.01 -31.68
N SER A 63 34.10 -11.42 -32.74
CA SER A 63 34.02 -11.71 -34.19
C SER A 63 34.60 -13.04 -34.68
N HIS A 64 33.99 -13.63 -35.71
CA HIS A 64 34.53 -13.77 -37.09
C HIS A 64 33.76 -14.84 -37.89
N ALA A 65 33.51 -14.52 -39.18
CA ALA A 65 33.46 -15.42 -40.34
C ALA A 65 32.37 -16.52 -40.35
N ASP A 66 31.83 -17.04 -41.44
CA ASP A 66 31.81 -16.83 -42.89
C ASP A 66 30.91 -17.99 -43.38
N ALA A 67 29.98 -17.75 -44.31
CA ALA A 67 29.35 -18.75 -45.20
C ALA A 67 27.99 -18.25 -45.70
N THR A 68 28.04 -17.60 -46.85
CA THR A 68 26.91 -17.27 -47.71
C THR A 68 26.89 -18.27 -48.86
N GLN A 69 25.72 -18.81 -49.27
CA GLN A 69 25.34 -19.24 -50.65
C GLN A 69 24.13 -20.22 -50.64
N PRO A 70 23.43 -20.48 -51.78
CA PRO A 70 23.40 -19.75 -53.05
C PRO A 70 21.98 -19.55 -53.67
N ALA A 71 21.83 -18.50 -54.49
CA ALA A 71 21.00 -18.51 -55.71
C ALA A 71 21.82 -19.07 -56.88
N PRO A 72 21.24 -19.64 -57.96
CA PRO A 72 21.10 -18.90 -59.24
C PRO A 72 19.98 -19.52 -60.16
N PRO A 73 19.84 -19.26 -61.50
CA PRO A 73 20.69 -18.48 -62.42
C PRO A 73 20.01 -17.59 -63.51
N GLN A 74 20.74 -16.51 -63.87
CA GLN A 74 21.21 -16.11 -65.24
C GLN A 74 20.22 -15.65 -66.35
N PRO A 75 20.70 -15.04 -67.47
CA PRO A 75 22.10 -14.84 -67.88
C PRO A 75 22.55 -13.44 -68.39
N ALA A 76 23.86 -13.23 -68.24
CA ALA A 76 24.87 -12.86 -69.27
C ALA A 76 24.78 -11.48 -69.96
N SER A 77 25.87 -10.76 -70.24
CA SER A 77 27.30 -11.02 -70.07
C SER A 77 28.13 -9.82 -70.54
N THR A 78 29.39 -9.81 -70.08
CA THR A 78 30.62 -9.29 -70.73
C THR A 78 30.95 -7.82 -70.43
N SER A 79 31.87 -7.47 -69.53
CA SER A 79 33.26 -7.90 -69.22
C SER A 79 34.34 -7.14 -70.00
N GLN A 80 35.32 -6.71 -69.21
CA GLN A 80 36.73 -6.37 -69.47
C GLN A 80 37.10 -4.96 -69.93
N ALA A 81 38.26 -4.40 -69.55
CA ALA A 81 39.16 -4.47 -68.39
C ALA A 81 40.43 -3.67 -68.76
N HIS A 82 41.17 -3.22 -67.72
CA HIS A 82 42.62 -2.97 -67.68
C HIS A 82 43.30 -1.97 -68.62
N HIS A 83 43.90 -0.92 -68.02
CA HIS A 83 45.35 -0.63 -67.95
C HIS A 83 45.52 0.87 -67.59
N ALA A 84 46.08 1.20 -66.43
CA ALA A 84 47.50 1.41 -66.19
C ALA A 84 48.11 2.64 -66.88
N SER A 85 48.97 3.30 -66.12
CA SER A 85 49.96 4.33 -66.48
C SER A 85 49.51 5.80 -66.53
N ARG A 86 50.00 6.51 -65.52
CA ARG A 86 50.48 7.89 -65.58
C ARG A 86 51.20 8.13 -66.91
N PHE A 87 50.90 9.20 -67.62
CA PHE A 87 51.91 10.04 -68.27
C PHE A 87 51.34 11.42 -68.60
N ARG A 88 52.29 12.33 -68.73
CA ARG A 88 52.25 13.79 -68.76
C ARG A 88 51.99 14.30 -70.18
N GLU A 89 51.77 15.61 -70.25
CA GLU A 89 51.96 16.50 -71.42
C GLU A 89 50.84 16.60 -72.48
N GLN A 90 50.26 17.81 -72.52
CA GLN A 90 50.17 18.74 -73.66
C GLN A 90 49.71 18.27 -75.05
N ASP A 91 48.71 19.01 -75.55
CA ASP A 91 48.41 19.41 -76.94
C ASP A 91 48.35 18.29 -78.00
N TYR A 92 47.31 18.16 -78.82
CA TYR A 92 47.02 19.01 -79.97
C TYR A 92 45.61 18.73 -80.53
N ARG A 93 44.95 19.81 -80.97
CA ARG A 93 44.17 19.98 -82.22
C ARG A 93 43.06 18.98 -82.59
N ASN A 94 41.85 19.54 -82.59
CA ASN A 94 40.82 19.49 -83.63
C ASN A 94 40.58 18.16 -84.39
N ALA A 95 39.43 17.54 -84.11
CA ALA A 95 38.67 16.78 -85.11
C ALA A 95 37.17 17.12 -84.99
N ALA A 96 36.54 17.38 -86.14
CA ALA A 96 35.20 17.95 -86.32
C ALA A 96 34.04 16.99 -85.94
N PRO A 97 32.81 17.50 -85.70
CA PRO A 97 31.69 16.70 -85.22
C PRO A 97 30.91 16.00 -86.34
N VAL A 98 30.43 14.78 -86.07
CA VAL A 98 29.49 14.02 -86.92
C VAL A 98 28.06 14.20 -86.41
N ALA A 99 27.13 14.37 -87.35
CA ALA A 99 25.73 14.78 -87.16
C ALA A 99 24.82 13.71 -86.51
N GLY A 100 23.87 14.16 -85.68
CA GLY A 100 22.82 13.37 -85.01
C GLY A 100 21.46 13.38 -85.72
N ALA A 101 20.65 12.35 -85.45
CA ALA A 101 19.35 12.02 -86.05
C ALA A 101 18.21 13.05 -85.78
N PRO A 102 17.19 13.15 -86.67
CA PRO A 102 16.23 14.28 -86.73
C PRO A 102 15.15 14.37 -85.63
N GLY A 103 15.13 13.45 -84.65
CA GLY A 103 14.14 13.48 -83.56
C GLY A 103 14.51 14.39 -82.37
N ASN A 104 15.81 14.49 -82.06
CA ASN A 104 16.30 15.20 -80.87
C ASN A 104 16.28 16.73 -81.07
N SER A 105 16.35 17.19 -82.32
CA SER A 105 16.46 18.60 -82.67
C SER A 105 15.14 19.39 -82.50
N VAL A 106 13.98 18.75 -82.64
CA VAL A 106 12.67 19.40 -82.37
C VAL A 106 12.50 19.63 -80.87
N VAL A 107 12.92 18.66 -80.06
CA VAL A 107 12.84 18.74 -78.60
C VAL A 107 13.81 19.79 -78.08
N ASP A 108 15.05 19.82 -78.59
CA ASP A 108 16.02 20.86 -78.26
C ASP A 108 15.56 22.26 -78.69
N ALA A 109 14.89 22.40 -79.85
CA ALA A 109 14.31 23.66 -80.28
C ALA A 109 13.16 24.13 -79.36
N GLN A 110 12.32 23.20 -78.89
CA GLN A 110 11.28 23.49 -77.90
C GLN A 110 11.89 23.90 -76.56
N ILE A 111 12.93 23.20 -76.07
CA ILE A 111 13.62 23.53 -74.82
C ILE A 111 14.31 24.89 -74.91
N LYS A 112 14.96 25.20 -76.04
CA LYS A 112 15.60 26.50 -76.27
C LYS A 112 14.57 27.64 -76.33
N SER A 113 13.37 27.40 -76.87
CA SER A 113 12.28 28.38 -76.87
C SER A 113 11.75 28.69 -75.46
N LEU A 114 11.82 27.74 -74.52
CA LEU A 114 11.43 27.97 -73.12
C LEU A 114 12.34 29.02 -72.43
N SER A 115 13.62 29.08 -72.82
CA SER A 115 14.57 30.09 -72.30
C SER A 115 14.38 31.50 -72.87
N GLN A 116 13.54 31.64 -73.92
CA GLN A 116 13.21 32.92 -74.54
C GLN A 116 11.88 33.51 -74.06
N ILE A 117 11.17 32.84 -73.14
CA ILE A 117 9.90 33.33 -72.60
C ILE A 117 10.19 34.55 -71.72
N GLY A 118 9.81 35.73 -72.20
CA GLY A 118 9.88 36.96 -71.42
C GLY A 118 8.64 37.14 -70.53
N ILE A 119 8.76 38.00 -69.51
CA ILE A 119 7.62 38.44 -68.69
C ILE A 119 6.49 39.04 -69.55
N GLY A 120 6.86 39.67 -70.68
CA GLY A 120 5.92 40.19 -71.67
C GLY A 120 5.06 39.10 -72.34
N ASP A 121 5.61 37.92 -72.63
CA ASP A 121 4.87 36.83 -73.27
C ASP A 121 3.83 36.24 -72.32
N VAL A 122 4.21 36.02 -71.06
CA VAL A 122 3.31 35.58 -69.98
C VAL A 122 2.14 36.56 -69.83
N LEU A 123 2.42 37.87 -69.85
CA LEU A 123 1.40 38.91 -69.74
C LEU A 123 0.48 38.96 -70.96
N THR A 124 1.00 38.70 -72.17
CA THR A 124 0.18 38.61 -73.38
C THR A 124 -0.73 37.38 -73.38
N TRP A 125 -0.26 36.22 -72.89
CA TRP A 125 -1.07 35.01 -72.77
C TRP A 125 -2.22 35.21 -71.77
N LEU A 126 -1.93 35.88 -70.66
CA LEU A 126 -2.92 36.19 -69.63
C LEU A 126 -3.96 37.20 -70.13
N ARG A 127 -3.53 38.28 -70.81
CA ARG A 127 -4.45 39.28 -71.40
C ARG A 127 -5.32 38.69 -72.52
N ARG A 128 -4.74 37.87 -73.40
CA ARG A 128 -5.47 37.25 -74.52
C ARG A 128 -6.51 36.24 -74.05
N ARG A 129 -6.33 35.68 -72.85
CA ARG A 129 -7.24 34.70 -72.22
C ARG A 129 -7.91 35.23 -70.95
N LEU A 130 -7.99 36.55 -70.79
CA LEU A 130 -8.63 37.19 -69.64
C LEU A 130 -10.10 36.75 -69.48
N ALA A 131 -10.81 36.57 -70.60
CA ALA A 131 -12.18 36.06 -70.62
C ALA A 131 -12.30 34.65 -69.99
N LEU A 132 -11.29 33.78 -70.17
CA LEU A 132 -11.26 32.44 -69.58
C LEU A 132 -11.01 32.50 -68.07
N ILE A 133 -10.13 33.39 -67.61
CA ILE A 133 -9.87 33.60 -66.19
C ILE A 133 -11.11 34.14 -65.48
N ILE A 134 -11.78 35.13 -66.09
CA ILE A 134 -13.04 35.67 -65.58
C ILE A 134 -14.12 34.58 -65.57
N ALA A 135 -14.25 33.79 -66.64
CA ALA A 135 -15.22 32.69 -66.70
C ALA A 135 -14.99 31.64 -65.59
N MET A 136 -13.74 31.25 -65.32
CA MET A 136 -13.41 30.30 -64.24
C MET A 136 -13.64 30.89 -62.85
N THR A 137 -13.37 32.19 -62.68
CA THR A 137 -13.66 32.91 -61.43
C THR A 137 -15.17 32.96 -61.17
N VAL A 138 -15.97 33.31 -62.19
CA VAL A 138 -17.43 33.33 -62.11
C VAL A 138 -17.98 31.92 -61.84
N LEU A 139 -17.44 30.90 -62.50
CA LEU A 139 -17.83 29.51 -62.26
C LEU A 139 -17.51 29.07 -60.82
N GLY A 140 -16.35 29.44 -60.28
CA GLY A 140 -15.96 29.17 -58.90
C GLY A 140 -16.88 29.86 -57.88
N VAL A 141 -17.29 31.10 -58.16
CA VAL A 141 -18.28 31.84 -57.35
C VAL A 141 -19.66 31.18 -57.40
N ILE A 142 -20.13 30.77 -58.59
CA ILE A 142 -21.41 30.06 -58.75
C ILE A 142 -21.38 28.72 -58.00
N ALA A 143 -20.30 27.95 -58.13
CA ALA A 143 -20.14 26.68 -57.42
C ALA A 143 -20.13 26.88 -55.89
N ALA A 144 -19.43 27.91 -55.39
CA ALA A 144 -19.41 28.25 -53.98
C ALA A 144 -20.77 28.72 -53.45
N PHE A 145 -21.52 29.49 -54.25
CA PHE A 145 -22.88 29.90 -53.93
C PHE A 145 -23.83 28.70 -53.86
N LEU A 146 -23.78 27.83 -54.86
CA LEU A 146 -24.59 26.61 -54.92
C LEU A 146 -24.30 25.71 -53.72
N TYR A 147 -23.01 25.51 -53.41
CA TYR A 147 -22.57 24.79 -52.23
C TYR A 147 -23.07 25.41 -50.92
N ALA A 148 -23.02 26.74 -50.79
CA ALA A 148 -23.51 27.44 -49.60
C ALA A 148 -25.03 27.25 -49.38
N THR A 149 -25.81 27.18 -50.47
CA THR A 149 -27.27 26.96 -50.40
C THR A 149 -27.66 25.49 -50.22
N MET A 150 -26.85 24.55 -50.71
CA MET A 150 -27.15 23.11 -50.67
C MET A 150 -26.62 22.42 -49.40
N SER A 151 -25.64 23.03 -48.73
CA SER A 151 -25.04 22.49 -47.50
C SER A 151 -25.98 22.64 -46.30
N THR A 152 -26.25 21.53 -45.61
CA THR A 152 -27.08 21.52 -44.40
C THR A 152 -26.54 22.48 -43.34
N PRO A 153 -27.40 23.33 -42.74
CA PRO A 153 -26.98 24.16 -41.63
C PRO A 153 -26.58 23.34 -40.42
N ARG A 154 -25.47 23.71 -39.78
CA ARG A 154 -25.10 23.22 -38.46
C ARG A 154 -25.20 24.39 -37.49
N TYR A 155 -25.88 24.16 -36.39
CA TYR A 155 -26.01 25.08 -35.26
C TYR A 155 -25.34 24.40 -34.07
N THR A 156 -24.22 24.95 -33.62
CA THR A 156 -23.46 24.38 -32.50
C THR A 156 -23.81 25.14 -31.23
N VAL A 157 -24.14 24.42 -30.17
CA VAL A 157 -24.30 24.95 -28.82
C VAL A 157 -23.14 24.49 -27.94
N TYR A 158 -22.81 25.31 -26.95
CA TYR A 158 -21.76 25.03 -25.97
C TYR A 158 -22.37 25.03 -24.57
N THR A 159 -21.98 24.04 -23.77
CA THR A 159 -22.37 23.90 -22.37
C THR A 159 -21.13 23.69 -21.53
N ASP A 160 -20.95 24.51 -20.50
CA ASP A 160 -19.78 24.43 -19.62
C ASP A 160 -20.16 23.73 -18.32
N ILE A 161 -19.43 22.65 -18.01
CA ILE A 161 -19.66 21.79 -16.85
C ILE A 161 -18.40 21.83 -15.97
N MET A 162 -18.54 22.26 -14.72
CA MET A 162 -17.48 22.16 -13.72
C MET A 162 -17.45 20.75 -13.13
N VAL A 163 -16.28 20.14 -13.11
CA VAL A 163 -16.02 18.93 -12.32
C VAL A 163 -15.18 19.35 -11.12
N ASP A 164 -15.79 19.40 -9.94
CA ASP A 164 -15.05 19.78 -8.73
C ASP A 164 -14.18 18.58 -8.27
N PRO A 165 -12.84 18.72 -8.19
CA PRO A 165 -11.99 17.70 -7.58
C PRO A 165 -12.14 17.77 -6.04
N GLN A 166 -13.31 17.43 -5.52
CA GLN A 166 -13.43 17.23 -4.07
C GLN A 166 -12.80 15.89 -3.72
N ASN A 167 -11.56 15.97 -3.23
CA ASN A 167 -10.95 14.88 -2.47
C ASN A 167 -11.87 14.56 -1.29
N LEU A 168 -12.74 13.56 -1.41
CA LEU A 168 -13.10 12.75 -0.24
C LEU A 168 -11.82 11.98 0.16
N ASN A 169 -10.85 12.69 0.75
CA ASN A 169 -9.74 12.07 1.48
C ASN A 169 -10.31 11.50 2.77
N VAL A 170 -11.02 10.38 2.64
CA VAL A 170 -11.53 9.59 3.76
C VAL A 170 -10.42 8.70 4.34
N VAL A 171 -9.20 8.75 3.79
CA VAL A 171 -8.02 8.09 4.34
C VAL A 171 -6.82 9.04 4.19
N SER A 172 -6.37 9.61 5.29
CA SER A 172 -5.09 10.32 5.37
C SER A 172 -4.60 10.17 6.80
N ASP A 173 -4.06 8.99 7.09
CA ASP A 173 -3.25 8.77 8.29
C ASP A 173 -2.03 7.88 8.00
N ASP A 174 -1.61 7.83 6.72
CA ASP A 174 -0.28 7.35 6.38
C ASP A 174 0.67 8.53 6.34
N VAL A 175 1.60 8.53 7.29
CA VAL A 175 2.77 9.43 7.39
C VAL A 175 3.67 9.34 6.14
N PHE A 176 3.35 8.48 5.17
CA PHE A 176 4.05 8.25 3.90
C PHE A 176 3.22 8.48 2.64
N ALA A 177 2.01 9.07 2.71
CA ALA A 177 1.28 9.42 1.50
C ALA A 177 1.96 10.60 0.78
N ALA A 178 2.89 10.26 -0.13
CA ALA A 178 3.42 11.18 -1.12
C ALA A 178 2.28 11.71 -1.98
N ASN A 179 1.72 12.84 -1.55
CA ASN A 179 0.98 13.84 -2.30
C ASN A 179 0.85 13.55 -3.82
N PRO A 180 -0.17 12.79 -4.28
CA PRO A 180 -0.44 12.57 -5.70
C PRO A 180 -1.45 13.60 -6.20
N GLN A 181 -1.23 14.90 -5.96
CA GLN A 181 -2.34 15.88 -5.86
C GLN A 181 -2.57 16.75 -7.10
N ARG A 182 -2.11 16.33 -8.30
CA ARG A 182 -2.52 16.97 -9.57
C ARG A 182 -2.82 15.97 -10.68
N ASP A 183 -1.91 15.02 -10.93
CA ASP A 183 -2.09 14.10 -12.05
C ASP A 183 -3.27 13.14 -11.83
N SER A 184 -3.50 12.68 -10.59
CA SER A 184 -4.65 11.84 -10.25
C SER A 184 -6.00 12.56 -10.42
N GLN A 185 -6.06 13.84 -10.07
CA GLN A 185 -7.25 14.69 -10.20
C GLN A 185 -7.55 14.99 -11.67
N LEU A 186 -6.52 15.16 -12.51
CA LEU A 186 -6.68 15.34 -13.95
C LEU A 186 -7.22 14.07 -14.62
N LEU A 187 -6.71 12.90 -14.22
CA LEU A 187 -7.22 11.61 -14.70
C LEU A 187 -8.69 11.35 -14.31
N GLU A 188 -9.14 11.85 -13.15
CA GLU A 188 -10.54 11.77 -12.73
C GLU A 188 -11.46 12.60 -13.65
N VAL A 189 -11.04 13.81 -14.02
CA VAL A 189 -11.78 14.68 -14.95
C VAL A 189 -11.84 14.06 -16.34
N GLU A 190 -10.73 13.50 -16.83
CA GLU A 190 -10.69 12.81 -18.12
C GLU A 190 -11.56 11.53 -18.13
N SER A 191 -11.63 10.82 -17.00
CA SER A 191 -12.51 9.67 -16.85
C SER A 191 -13.98 10.10 -16.90
N LYS A 192 -14.36 11.15 -16.17
CA LYS A 192 -15.71 11.73 -16.20
C LYS A 192 -16.07 12.30 -17.59
N LEU A 193 -15.11 12.87 -18.30
CA LEU A 193 -15.28 13.31 -19.70
C LEU A 193 -15.62 12.13 -20.62
N ARG A 194 -14.99 10.97 -20.43
CA ARG A 194 -15.31 9.75 -21.18
C ARG A 194 -16.68 9.18 -20.80
N VAL A 195 -17.15 9.39 -19.56
CA VAL A 195 -18.53 9.05 -19.17
C VAL A 195 -19.55 9.94 -19.88
N LEU A 196 -19.28 11.24 -20.04
CA LEU A 196 -20.15 12.18 -20.74
C LEU A 196 -20.44 11.77 -22.20
N THR A 197 -19.47 11.18 -22.89
CA THR A 197 -19.62 10.65 -24.26
C THR A 197 -19.82 9.12 -24.31
N SER A 198 -20.10 8.49 -23.17
CA SER A 198 -20.27 7.05 -23.09
C SER A 198 -21.57 6.58 -23.76
N ARG A 199 -21.57 5.31 -24.21
CA ARG A 199 -22.74 4.68 -24.82
C ARG A 199 -23.96 4.68 -23.90
N ASN A 200 -23.79 4.55 -22.58
CA ASN A 200 -24.90 4.57 -21.63
C ASN A 200 -25.61 5.92 -21.62
N VAL A 201 -24.84 7.02 -21.57
CA VAL A 201 -25.36 8.39 -21.61
C VAL A 201 -26.05 8.64 -22.95
N LEU A 202 -25.38 8.33 -24.07
CA LEU A 202 -25.94 8.56 -25.40
C LEU A 202 -27.20 7.72 -25.66
N ASN A 203 -27.23 6.44 -25.26
CA ASN A 203 -28.42 5.60 -25.39
C ASN A 203 -29.58 6.12 -24.54
N LYS A 204 -29.31 6.70 -23.36
CA LYS A 204 -30.35 7.34 -22.55
C LYS A 204 -30.94 8.55 -23.28
N VAL A 205 -30.10 9.40 -23.88
CA VAL A 205 -30.55 10.54 -24.70
C VAL A 205 -31.36 10.09 -25.92
N ILE A 206 -30.92 9.03 -26.61
CA ILE A 206 -31.64 8.47 -27.78
C ILE A 206 -33.06 8.04 -27.40
N ARG A 207 -33.22 7.41 -26.22
CA ARG A 207 -34.52 6.97 -25.71
C ARG A 207 -35.36 8.13 -25.19
N ASP A 208 -34.77 9.06 -24.44
CA ASP A 208 -35.49 10.18 -23.85
C ASP A 208 -36.04 11.14 -24.91
N LEU A 209 -35.30 11.33 -26.02
CA LEU A 209 -35.70 12.20 -27.14
C LEU A 209 -36.26 11.44 -28.35
N ASN A 210 -36.42 10.11 -28.26
CA ASN A 210 -36.86 9.25 -29.36
C ASN A 210 -36.12 9.50 -30.69
N LEU A 211 -34.79 9.65 -30.65
CA LEU A 211 -33.96 10.00 -31.81
C LEU A 211 -33.97 8.94 -32.93
N THR A 212 -34.47 7.74 -32.65
CA THR A 212 -34.70 6.69 -33.64
C THR A 212 -35.81 7.02 -34.64
N GLU A 213 -36.72 7.91 -34.27
CA GLU A 213 -37.81 8.39 -35.12
C GLU A 213 -37.45 9.70 -35.85
N ASP A 214 -36.38 10.38 -35.44
CA ASP A 214 -35.96 11.66 -36.01
C ASP A 214 -35.26 11.46 -37.37
N PRO A 215 -35.77 12.05 -38.47
CA PRO A 215 -35.16 11.95 -39.80
C PRO A 215 -33.75 12.57 -39.89
N GLU A 216 -33.37 13.42 -38.93
CA GLU A 216 -32.02 13.98 -38.87
C GLU A 216 -30.96 12.95 -38.45
N PHE A 217 -31.33 11.98 -37.63
CA PHE A 217 -30.43 10.97 -37.06
C PHE A 217 -30.63 9.59 -37.70
N ASN A 218 -31.86 9.28 -38.11
CA ASN A 218 -32.21 8.07 -38.85
C ASN A 218 -32.23 8.36 -40.36
N LYS A 219 -31.05 8.60 -40.95
CA LYS A 219 -30.93 8.81 -42.39
C LYS A 219 -30.96 7.46 -43.12
N PRO A 220 -31.89 7.21 -44.05
CA PRO A 220 -31.77 6.07 -44.94
C PRO A 220 -30.50 6.21 -45.76
N SER A 221 -29.67 5.17 -45.78
CA SER A 221 -28.37 5.19 -46.45
C SER A 221 -28.55 5.62 -47.92
N PRO A 222 -27.90 6.71 -48.39
CA PRO A 222 -28.12 7.25 -49.73
C PRO A 222 -27.67 6.31 -50.85
N PHE A 223 -26.82 5.32 -50.53
CA PHE A 223 -26.38 4.26 -51.43
C PHE A 223 -27.09 2.91 -51.20
N GLY A 224 -27.98 2.82 -50.21
CA GLY A 224 -28.73 1.60 -49.91
C GLY A 224 -29.65 1.16 -51.06
N ASN A 225 -30.07 2.10 -51.91
CA ASN A 225 -30.89 1.80 -53.09
C ASN A 225 -30.07 1.37 -54.33
N LEU A 226 -28.73 1.45 -54.30
CA LEU A 226 -27.87 1.04 -55.41
C LEU A 226 -27.41 -0.42 -55.34
N PHE A 227 -27.39 -1.02 -54.14
CA PHE A 227 -26.87 -2.36 -53.89
C PHE A 227 -27.86 -3.22 -53.08
N GLY A 228 -28.99 -3.60 -53.70
CA GLY A 228 -29.87 -4.66 -53.17
C GLY A 228 -30.79 -4.25 -52.01
N SER A 229 -31.90 -4.99 -51.89
CA SER A 229 -33.11 -4.69 -51.12
C SER A 229 -32.90 -4.06 -49.73
N PRO A 230 -33.76 -3.10 -49.31
CA PRO A 230 -33.77 -2.60 -47.95
C PRO A 230 -34.32 -3.70 -47.04
N GLU A 231 -33.43 -4.52 -46.49
CA GLU A 231 -33.78 -5.32 -45.34
C GLU A 231 -34.18 -4.34 -44.22
N PRO A 232 -35.38 -4.47 -43.63
CA PRO A 232 -35.82 -3.54 -42.60
C PRO A 232 -34.85 -3.65 -41.43
N ALA A 233 -34.03 -2.62 -41.25
CA ALA A 233 -33.05 -2.58 -40.17
C ALA A 233 -33.75 -2.92 -38.85
N THR A 234 -33.19 -3.91 -38.14
CA THR A 234 -33.75 -4.32 -36.84
C THR A 234 -33.73 -3.12 -35.89
N PRO A 235 -34.63 -3.04 -34.90
CA PRO A 235 -34.64 -1.94 -33.92
C PRO A 235 -33.26 -1.66 -33.30
N GLU A 236 -32.49 -2.72 -33.04
CA GLU A 236 -31.11 -2.64 -32.52
C GLU A 236 -30.12 -2.00 -33.51
N GLN A 237 -30.24 -2.30 -34.82
CA GLN A 237 -29.40 -1.70 -35.85
C GLN A 237 -29.70 -0.21 -36.05
N LYS A 238 -30.99 0.17 -35.95
CA LYS A 238 -31.41 1.57 -35.99
C LYS A 238 -30.82 2.35 -34.82
N GLU A 239 -30.94 1.82 -33.60
CA GLU A 239 -30.38 2.44 -32.39
C GLU A 239 -28.85 2.60 -32.49
N LEU A 240 -28.14 1.59 -33.00
CA LEU A 240 -26.68 1.67 -33.20
C LEU A 240 -26.28 2.71 -34.26
N SER A 241 -27.05 2.87 -35.33
CA SER A 241 -26.80 3.88 -36.37
C SER A 241 -27.01 5.30 -35.84
N VAL A 242 -28.08 5.50 -35.08
CA VAL A 242 -28.41 6.78 -34.42
C VAL A 242 -27.37 7.11 -33.35
N LEU A 243 -26.90 6.11 -32.61
CA LEU A 243 -25.81 6.26 -31.64
C LEU A 243 -24.52 6.77 -32.28
N ARG A 244 -24.15 6.23 -33.45
CA ARG A 244 -22.96 6.69 -34.18
C ARG A 244 -23.14 8.12 -34.69
N GLU A 245 -24.27 8.41 -35.33
CA GLU A 245 -24.59 9.76 -35.82
C GLU A 245 -24.63 10.79 -34.68
N LEU A 246 -25.18 10.43 -33.53
CA LEU A 246 -25.18 11.27 -32.33
C LEU A 246 -23.76 11.46 -31.78
N GLY A 247 -22.96 10.39 -31.73
CA GLY A 247 -21.56 10.45 -31.31
C GLY A 247 -20.72 11.39 -32.17
N ASP A 248 -20.88 11.36 -33.50
CA ASP A 248 -20.20 12.25 -34.44
C ASP A 248 -20.63 13.73 -34.33
N ARG A 249 -21.81 13.96 -33.71
CA ARG A 249 -22.38 15.30 -33.48
C ARG A 249 -21.98 15.94 -32.17
N ILE A 250 -21.30 15.18 -31.31
CA ILE A 250 -20.91 15.59 -29.98
C ILE A 250 -19.38 15.69 -29.91
N THR A 251 -18.90 16.77 -29.33
CA THR A 251 -17.48 16.91 -28.99
C THR A 251 -17.40 17.43 -27.57
N ALA A 252 -16.74 16.68 -26.70
CA ALA A 252 -16.49 17.10 -25.34
C ALA A 252 -14.99 17.28 -25.16
N GLY A 253 -14.58 18.44 -24.67
CA GLY A 253 -13.19 18.79 -24.44
C GLY A 253 -13.03 19.48 -23.09
N ARG A 254 -11.85 19.34 -22.50
CA ARG A 254 -11.46 20.08 -21.31
C ARG A 254 -10.61 21.27 -21.74
N GLU A 255 -10.86 22.43 -21.15
CA GLU A 255 -10.01 23.61 -21.37
C GLU A 255 -8.66 23.43 -20.65
N GLU A 256 -7.55 23.81 -21.29
CA GLU A 256 -6.22 23.64 -20.71
C GLU A 256 -6.12 24.30 -19.34
N ARG A 257 -5.57 23.56 -18.36
CA ARG A 257 -5.38 24.02 -16.97
C ARG A 257 -6.69 24.39 -16.22
N SER A 258 -7.83 23.92 -16.71
CA SER A 258 -9.14 24.09 -16.08
C SER A 258 -9.78 22.75 -15.72
N PHE A 259 -10.70 22.80 -14.75
CA PHE A 259 -11.62 21.72 -14.36
C PHE A 259 -12.99 21.84 -15.06
N VAL A 260 -13.08 22.74 -16.04
CA VAL A 260 -14.27 22.96 -16.85
C VAL A 260 -14.20 22.08 -18.10
N VAL A 261 -15.25 21.31 -18.30
CA VAL A 261 -15.51 20.53 -19.50
C VAL A 261 -16.52 21.29 -20.34
N THR A 262 -16.16 21.58 -21.59
CA THR A 262 -17.06 22.19 -22.57
C THR A 262 -17.62 21.10 -23.47
N LEU A 263 -18.95 20.95 -23.43
CA LEU A 263 -19.71 20.07 -24.31
C LEU A 263 -20.20 20.88 -25.52
N ALA A 264 -19.74 20.53 -26.72
CA ALA A 264 -20.21 21.07 -27.98
C ALA A 264 -21.12 20.06 -28.68
N VAL A 265 -22.34 20.48 -29.02
CA VAL A 265 -23.33 19.65 -29.71
C VAL A 265 -23.88 20.42 -30.90
N TRP A 266 -24.08 19.76 -32.04
CA TRP A 266 -24.67 20.40 -33.21
C TRP A 266 -25.84 19.64 -33.83
N SER A 267 -26.88 20.40 -34.21
CA SER A 267 -28.01 19.94 -35.00
C SER A 267 -28.31 20.93 -36.14
N SER A 268 -29.18 20.53 -37.05
CA SER A 268 -29.71 21.34 -38.14
C SER A 268 -30.69 22.41 -37.67
N ASP A 269 -31.19 22.28 -36.43
CA ASP A 269 -32.10 23.22 -35.78
C ASP A 269 -31.43 23.85 -34.53
N PRO A 270 -31.45 25.19 -34.37
CA PRO A 270 -30.98 25.87 -33.17
C PRO A 270 -31.61 25.37 -31.87
N GLU A 271 -32.92 25.10 -31.85
CA GLU A 271 -33.65 24.71 -30.63
C GLU A 271 -33.34 23.25 -30.27
N LYS A 272 -33.34 22.36 -31.27
CA LYS A 272 -32.96 20.95 -31.07
C LYS A 272 -31.52 20.81 -30.57
N SER A 273 -30.61 21.69 -30.99
CA SER A 273 -29.22 21.70 -30.49
C SER A 273 -29.18 21.93 -28.97
N VAL A 274 -29.99 22.87 -28.46
CA VAL A 274 -30.13 23.15 -27.03
C VAL A 274 -30.73 21.93 -26.32
N GLU A 275 -31.83 21.39 -26.85
CA GLU A 275 -32.51 20.22 -26.27
C GLU A 275 -31.59 19.00 -26.15
N LEU A 276 -30.81 18.71 -27.21
CA LEU A 276 -29.81 17.64 -27.20
C LEU A 276 -28.74 17.87 -26.14
N SER A 277 -28.20 19.09 -26.04
CA SER A 277 -27.17 19.40 -25.06
C SER A 277 -27.69 19.27 -23.62
N GLU A 278 -28.89 19.77 -23.34
CA GLU A 278 -29.51 19.59 -22.02
C GLU A 278 -29.82 18.13 -21.70
N ALA A 279 -30.31 17.36 -22.67
CA ALA A 279 -30.60 15.94 -22.49
C ALA A 279 -29.32 15.16 -22.17
N ILE A 280 -28.20 15.45 -22.85
CA ILE A 280 -26.89 14.85 -22.57
C ILE A 280 -26.42 15.17 -21.15
N VAL A 281 -26.55 16.43 -20.72
CA VAL A 281 -26.18 16.84 -19.36
C VAL A 281 -27.02 16.11 -18.31
N ARG A 282 -28.35 16.07 -18.47
CA ARG A 282 -29.26 15.35 -17.55
C ARG A 282 -28.95 13.85 -17.51
N ALA A 283 -28.69 13.24 -18.66
CA ALA A 283 -28.33 11.82 -18.75
C ALA A 283 -26.97 11.55 -18.08
N PHE A 284 -26.00 12.44 -18.24
CA PHE A 284 -24.69 12.37 -17.60
C PHE A 284 -24.77 12.50 -16.08
N GLU A 285 -25.48 13.50 -15.55
CA GLU A 285 -25.69 13.66 -14.10
C GLU A 285 -26.35 12.41 -13.50
N SER A 286 -27.35 11.86 -14.19
CA SER A 286 -28.02 10.63 -13.77
C SER A 286 -27.10 9.40 -13.79
N GLU A 287 -26.26 9.24 -14.82
CA GLU A 287 -25.30 8.13 -14.90
C GLU A 287 -24.23 8.24 -13.81
N LEU A 288 -23.73 9.46 -13.55
CA LEU A 288 -22.81 9.71 -12.45
C LEU A 288 -23.42 9.38 -11.08
N PHE A 289 -24.69 9.74 -10.87
CA PHE A 289 -25.39 9.41 -9.64
C PHE A 289 -25.53 7.90 -9.45
N VAL A 290 -25.95 7.17 -10.48
CA VAL A 290 -26.09 5.69 -10.44
C VAL A 290 -24.73 5.03 -10.20
N SER A 291 -23.70 5.43 -10.93
CA SER A 291 -22.34 4.91 -10.78
C SER A 291 -21.75 5.18 -9.38
N SER A 292 -21.97 6.38 -8.85
CA SER A 292 -21.53 6.75 -7.50
C SER A 292 -22.30 5.96 -6.43
N SER A 293 -23.62 5.81 -6.57
CA SER A 293 -24.45 5.03 -5.64
C SER A 293 -24.08 3.55 -5.63
N ASP A 294 -23.82 2.93 -6.78
CA ASP A 294 -23.39 1.53 -6.86
C ASP A 294 -22.00 1.36 -6.23
N SER A 295 -21.06 2.26 -6.51
CA SER A 295 -19.73 2.26 -5.91
C SER A 295 -19.79 2.43 -4.38
N ALA A 296 -20.63 3.34 -3.90
CA ALA A 296 -20.87 3.55 -2.47
C ALA A 296 -21.53 2.32 -1.82
N GLY A 297 -22.47 1.66 -2.50
CA GLY A 297 -23.10 0.43 -2.03
C GLY A 297 -22.11 -0.73 -1.89
N ARG A 298 -21.23 -0.93 -2.88
CA ARG A 298 -20.15 -1.93 -2.82
C ARG A 298 -19.16 -1.63 -1.71
N LEU A 299 -18.76 -0.37 -1.55
CA LEU A 299 -17.89 0.06 -0.46
C LEU A 299 -18.52 -0.17 0.91
N ALA A 300 -19.81 0.14 1.07
CA ALA A 300 -20.54 -0.13 2.30
C ALA A 300 -20.60 -1.64 2.60
N ALA A 301 -20.82 -2.48 1.58
CA ALA A 301 -20.78 -3.93 1.73
C ALA A 301 -19.39 -4.43 2.16
N ASP A 302 -18.31 -3.90 1.57
CA ASP A 302 -16.94 -4.24 1.94
C ASP A 302 -16.60 -3.83 3.39
N ILE A 303 -16.96 -2.61 3.78
CA ILE A 303 -16.81 -2.10 5.15
C ILE A 303 -17.55 -2.99 6.16
N ASN A 304 -18.80 -3.37 5.86
CA ASN A 304 -19.58 -4.25 6.74
C ASN A 304 -18.97 -5.65 6.83
N SER A 305 -18.54 -6.23 5.70
CA SER A 305 -17.85 -7.52 5.68
C SER A 305 -16.58 -7.48 6.53
N ARG A 306 -15.80 -6.39 6.43
CA ARG A 306 -14.59 -6.21 7.23
C ARG A 306 -14.90 -6.00 8.71
N LEU A 307 -15.96 -5.28 9.06
CA LEU A 307 -16.43 -5.15 10.44
C LEU A 307 -16.85 -6.50 11.03
N ASP A 308 -17.53 -7.33 10.26
CA ASP A 308 -17.91 -8.68 10.68
C ASP A 308 -16.70 -9.57 10.88
N GLU A 309 -15.72 -9.54 9.97
CA GLU A 309 -14.45 -10.25 10.12
C GLU A 309 -13.71 -9.83 11.41
N LEU A 310 -13.59 -8.51 11.64
CA LEU A 310 -12.96 -7.97 12.84
C LEU A 310 -13.73 -8.37 14.12
N ARG A 311 -15.06 -8.32 14.10
CA ARG A 311 -15.90 -8.75 15.23
C ARG A 311 -15.70 -10.23 15.54
N MET A 312 -15.68 -11.09 14.53
CA MET A 312 -15.42 -12.52 14.70
C MET A 312 -14.00 -12.76 15.25
N SER A 313 -13.01 -12.01 14.74
CA SER A 313 -11.62 -12.06 15.21
C SER A 313 -11.47 -11.66 16.68
N VAL A 314 -12.20 -10.64 17.14
CA VAL A 314 -12.27 -10.26 18.56
C VAL A 314 -12.92 -11.37 19.39
N THR A 315 -14.06 -11.88 18.93
CA THR A 315 -14.81 -12.94 19.63
C THR A 315 -13.96 -14.21 19.79
N ASP A 316 -13.27 -14.66 18.73
CA ASP A 316 -12.36 -15.80 18.77
C ASP A 316 -11.18 -15.58 19.73
N ALA A 317 -10.61 -14.38 19.76
CA ALA A 317 -9.52 -14.07 20.68
C ALA A 317 -9.97 -14.02 22.15
N GLU A 318 -11.15 -13.44 22.43
CA GLU A 318 -11.76 -13.44 23.76
C GLU A 318 -12.14 -14.86 24.20
N GLU A 319 -12.70 -15.67 23.30
CA GLU A 319 -13.02 -17.06 23.59
C GLU A 319 -11.76 -17.87 23.94
N LYS A 320 -10.64 -17.65 23.25
CA LYS A 320 -9.34 -18.26 23.59
C LYS A 320 -8.86 -17.86 24.99
N VAL A 321 -9.01 -16.59 25.37
CA VAL A 321 -8.69 -16.12 26.73
C VAL A 321 -9.52 -16.88 27.76
N GLU A 322 -10.83 -16.92 27.57
CA GLU A 322 -11.75 -17.56 28.51
C GLU A 322 -11.58 -19.09 28.55
N GLN A 323 -11.32 -19.73 27.41
CA GLN A 323 -11.01 -21.15 27.33
C GLN A 323 -9.70 -21.46 28.06
N PHE A 324 -8.67 -20.63 27.88
CA PHE A 324 -7.38 -20.79 28.57
C PHE A 324 -7.53 -20.62 30.09
N LYS A 325 -8.31 -19.62 30.55
CA LYS A 325 -8.64 -19.44 31.97
C LYS A 325 -9.33 -20.68 32.55
N ARG A 326 -10.32 -21.23 31.84
CA ARG A 326 -11.03 -22.46 32.26
C ARG A 326 -10.12 -23.68 32.31
N GLN A 327 -9.29 -23.90 31.28
CA GLN A 327 -8.40 -25.07 31.20
C GLN A 327 -7.31 -25.06 32.27
N ASN A 328 -6.79 -23.88 32.62
CA ASN A 328 -5.73 -23.74 33.60
C ASN A 328 -6.24 -23.38 35.00
N ASN A 329 -7.57 -23.43 35.22
CA ASN A 329 -8.22 -23.05 36.49
C ASN A 329 -7.77 -21.68 37.03
N ILE A 330 -7.43 -20.74 36.14
CA ILE A 330 -6.96 -19.41 36.54
C ILE A 330 -8.19 -18.64 36.99
N GLN A 331 -8.43 -18.65 38.30
CA GLN A 331 -9.39 -17.78 38.94
C GLN A 331 -8.67 -16.48 39.30
N GLU A 332 -9.20 -15.39 38.76
CA GLU A 332 -8.65 -14.05 38.96
C GLU A 332 -8.80 -13.67 40.45
N SER A 333 -7.73 -13.85 41.21
CA SER A 333 -7.68 -13.40 42.60
C SER A 333 -7.64 -11.89 42.60
N SER A 334 -8.57 -11.25 43.31
CA SER A 334 -8.76 -9.79 43.39
C SER A 334 -7.50 -9.01 43.81
N THR A 335 -6.51 -9.69 44.39
CA THR A 335 -5.25 -9.13 44.86
C THR A 335 -4.07 -9.27 43.88
N GLY A 336 -4.26 -9.87 42.70
CA GLY A 336 -3.22 -10.02 41.67
C GLY A 336 -2.11 -11.06 41.96
N GLU A 337 -2.04 -11.58 43.19
CA GLU A 337 -1.16 -12.70 43.58
C GLU A 337 -1.83 -14.06 43.42
N LEU A 338 -1.07 -15.05 42.92
CA LEU A 338 -1.48 -16.45 42.84
C LEU A 338 -1.59 -17.07 44.25
N ALA A 339 -2.59 -17.94 44.44
CA ALA A 339 -2.74 -18.71 45.68
C ALA A 339 -1.51 -19.59 45.96
N SER A 340 -0.92 -20.19 44.91
CA SER A 340 0.30 -21.01 45.00
C SER A 340 1.50 -20.21 45.50
N SER A 341 1.65 -18.95 45.06
CA SER A 341 2.73 -18.08 45.55
C SER A 341 2.61 -17.80 47.05
N ARG A 342 1.38 -17.61 47.55
CA ARG A 342 1.13 -17.44 48.99
C ARG A 342 1.42 -18.70 49.79
N ILE A 343 0.97 -19.85 49.30
CA ILE A 343 1.22 -21.15 49.94
C ILE A 343 2.72 -21.45 49.97
N SER A 344 3.45 -21.19 48.89
CA SER A 344 4.91 -21.33 48.84
C SER A 344 5.59 -20.47 49.92
N SER A 345 5.21 -19.20 50.07
CA SER A 345 5.81 -18.32 51.09
C SER A 345 5.55 -18.80 52.53
N ALA A 346 4.36 -19.35 52.77
CA ALA A 346 4.00 -19.94 54.07
C ALA A 346 4.78 -21.24 54.32
N LEU A 347 4.96 -22.09 53.31
CA LEU A 347 5.78 -23.31 53.38
C LEU A 347 7.25 -22.98 53.63
N ASP A 348 7.82 -21.99 52.93
CA ASP A 348 9.20 -21.55 53.15
C ASP A 348 9.43 -21.13 54.61
N THR A 349 8.46 -20.41 55.19
CA THR A 349 8.49 -20.03 56.61
C THR A 349 8.44 -21.25 57.54
N GLN A 350 7.57 -22.23 57.24
CA GLN A 350 7.47 -23.48 58.02
C GLN A 350 8.74 -24.35 57.90
N VAL A 351 9.37 -24.38 56.73
CA VAL A 351 10.65 -25.10 56.52
C VAL A 351 11.75 -24.47 57.36
N LEU A 352 11.82 -23.14 57.42
CA LEU A 352 12.79 -22.44 58.27
C LEU A 352 12.56 -22.72 59.76
N ASP A 353 11.31 -22.71 60.23
CA ASP A 353 10.98 -23.06 61.61
C ASP A 353 11.36 -24.52 61.94
N ALA A 354 11.00 -25.47 61.07
CA ALA A 354 11.34 -26.88 61.26
C ALA A 354 12.86 -27.12 61.23
N GLN A 355 13.59 -26.39 60.38
CA GLN A 355 15.05 -26.44 60.33
C GLN A 355 15.67 -25.93 61.64
N GLN A 356 15.13 -24.85 62.22
CA GLN A 356 15.58 -24.36 63.52
C GLN A 356 15.32 -25.36 64.64
N ARG A 357 14.13 -26.00 64.68
CA ARG A 357 13.82 -27.05 65.66
C ARG A 357 14.76 -28.24 65.55
N LEU A 358 15.07 -28.68 64.32
CA LEU A 358 16.02 -29.76 64.09
C LEU A 358 17.42 -29.42 64.63
N PHE A 359 17.91 -28.21 64.37
CA PHE A 359 19.20 -27.77 64.91
C PHE A 359 19.21 -27.75 66.44
N GLN A 360 18.14 -27.29 67.07
CA GLN A 360 18.02 -27.28 68.54
C GLN A 360 18.01 -28.71 69.11
N ALA A 361 17.21 -29.62 68.53
CA ALA A 361 17.12 -31.01 68.97
C ALA A 361 18.43 -31.78 68.75
N GLN A 362 19.08 -31.60 67.59
CA GLN A 362 20.39 -32.20 67.30
C GLN A 362 21.47 -31.68 68.24
N SER A 363 21.55 -30.37 68.46
CA SER A 363 22.54 -29.79 69.38
C SER A 363 22.37 -30.34 70.79
N ARG A 364 21.12 -30.46 71.27
CA ARG A 364 20.82 -31.05 72.58
C ARG A 364 21.23 -32.53 72.64
N TYR A 365 20.92 -33.31 71.61
CA TYR A 365 21.31 -34.71 71.50
C TYR A 365 22.84 -34.88 71.54
N ASP A 366 23.57 -34.10 70.75
CA ASP A 366 25.03 -34.17 70.66
C ASP A 366 25.71 -33.79 72.00
N GLN A 367 25.18 -32.74 72.66
CA GLN A 367 25.64 -32.34 74.00
C GLN A 367 25.41 -33.46 75.03
N MET A 368 24.22 -34.07 75.06
CA MET A 368 23.93 -35.18 75.97
C MET A 368 24.78 -36.42 75.65
N ARG A 369 24.94 -36.76 74.37
CA ARG A 369 25.75 -37.90 73.94
C ARG A 369 27.20 -37.77 74.37
N SER A 370 27.80 -36.58 74.22
CA SER A 370 29.16 -36.32 74.70
C SER A 370 29.28 -36.45 76.22
N ALA A 371 28.31 -35.92 76.98
CA ALA A 371 28.29 -36.03 78.44
C ALA A 371 28.17 -37.49 78.94
N VAL A 372 27.43 -38.35 78.23
CA VAL A 372 27.40 -39.81 78.49
C VAL A 372 28.75 -40.46 78.17
N ALA A 373 29.34 -40.16 77.02
CA ALA A 373 30.63 -40.73 76.60
C ALA A 373 31.77 -40.39 77.58
N ASP A 374 31.75 -39.17 78.12
CA ASP A 374 32.73 -38.67 79.08
C ASP A 374 32.46 -39.11 80.53
N ARG A 375 31.43 -39.94 80.78
CA ARG A 375 30.98 -40.37 82.12
C ARG A 375 30.67 -39.20 83.09
N ARG A 376 30.21 -38.06 82.57
CA ARG A 376 29.82 -36.88 83.38
C ARG A 376 28.32 -36.81 83.69
N THR A 377 27.62 -37.94 83.61
CA THR A 377 26.16 -38.01 83.78
C THR A 377 25.70 -37.61 85.19
N ALA A 378 26.48 -37.90 86.22
CA ALA A 378 26.20 -37.53 87.61
C ALA A 378 26.31 -36.01 87.88
N THR A 379 27.02 -35.25 87.05
CA THR A 379 27.32 -33.82 87.25
C THR A 379 26.82 -32.89 86.13
N ALA A 380 26.41 -33.40 84.97
CA ALA A 380 25.89 -32.58 83.88
C ALA A 380 24.42 -32.16 84.14
N THR A 381 24.10 -30.87 84.13
CA THR A 381 22.73 -30.35 84.36
C THR A 381 21.78 -30.56 83.18
N ILE A 382 22.30 -30.96 82.02
CA ILE A 382 21.51 -31.16 80.79
C ILE A 382 20.51 -32.32 80.90
N PHE A 383 20.78 -33.31 81.76
CA PHE A 383 19.89 -34.43 82.05
C PHE A 383 18.89 -34.06 83.15
N ASP A 384 17.87 -33.30 82.77
CA ASP A 384 16.82 -32.86 83.67
C ASP A 384 15.61 -33.81 83.62
N SER A 385 15.43 -34.60 84.67
CA SER A 385 14.24 -35.40 84.91
C SER A 385 14.04 -35.57 86.42
N VAL A 386 12.79 -35.78 86.85
CA VAL A 386 12.50 -36.00 88.28
C VAL A 386 13.31 -37.19 88.83
N GLY A 387 13.43 -38.27 88.04
CA GLY A 387 14.24 -39.44 88.40
C GLY A 387 15.74 -39.13 88.53
N MET A 388 16.30 -38.34 87.60
CA MET A 388 17.70 -37.90 87.67
C MET A 388 17.97 -37.03 88.90
N GLN A 389 17.05 -36.14 89.25
CA GLN A 389 17.18 -35.29 90.43
C GLN A 389 17.21 -36.13 91.72
N THR A 390 16.36 -37.16 91.83
CA THR A 390 16.36 -38.10 92.96
C THR A 390 17.66 -38.92 93.03
N LEU A 391 18.12 -39.48 91.91
CA LEU A 391 19.35 -40.27 91.85
C LEU A 391 20.58 -39.42 92.21
N ARG A 392 20.64 -38.18 91.74
CA ARG A 392 21.74 -37.25 92.00
C ARG A 392 21.79 -36.77 93.46
N THR A 393 20.63 -36.58 94.07
CA THR A 393 20.53 -36.31 95.51
C THR A 393 21.06 -37.49 96.33
N SER A 394 20.72 -38.72 95.92
CA SER A 394 21.20 -39.95 96.56
C SER A 394 22.72 -40.11 96.40
N TYR A 395 23.25 -39.87 95.19
CA TYR A 395 24.68 -39.87 94.90
C TYR A 395 25.46 -38.87 95.75
N ASN A 396 25.01 -37.62 95.81
CA ASN A 396 25.66 -36.58 96.62
C ASN A 396 25.65 -36.93 98.12
N THR A 397 24.57 -37.56 98.60
CA THR A 397 24.46 -38.02 100.00
C THR A 397 25.46 -39.14 100.29
N LEU A 398 25.59 -40.14 99.39
CA LEU A 398 26.56 -41.23 99.51
C LEU A 398 28.00 -40.70 99.45
N GLN A 399 28.31 -39.79 98.52
CA GLN A 399 29.61 -39.11 98.42
C GLN A 399 30.00 -38.39 99.71
N GLN A 400 29.07 -37.66 100.33
CA GLN A 400 29.30 -37.01 101.63
C GLN A 400 29.59 -38.02 102.75
N GLN A 401 28.85 -39.13 102.80
CA GLN A 401 29.05 -40.18 103.79
C GLN A 401 30.39 -40.91 103.60
N ILE A 402 30.74 -41.28 102.37
CA ILE A 402 32.02 -41.90 102.03
C ILE A 402 33.18 -40.96 102.39
N GLY A 403 33.07 -39.67 102.06
CA GLY A 403 34.07 -38.65 102.41
C GLY A 403 34.21 -38.39 103.92
N ALA A 404 33.15 -38.57 104.70
CA ALA A 404 33.22 -38.52 106.16
C ALA A 404 33.90 -39.77 106.74
N LEU A 405 33.49 -40.97 106.30
CA LEU A 405 34.03 -42.24 106.80
C LEU A 405 35.47 -42.50 106.36
N SER A 406 35.89 -42.06 105.17
CA SER A 406 37.26 -42.25 104.65
C SER A 406 38.32 -41.50 105.45
N ARG A 407 37.93 -40.45 106.18
CA ARG A 407 38.82 -39.70 107.07
C ARG A 407 39.08 -40.40 108.41
N THR A 408 38.16 -41.27 108.83
CA THR A 408 38.22 -41.96 110.12
C THR A 408 38.61 -43.43 109.99
N TYR A 409 38.21 -44.09 108.89
CA TYR A 409 38.46 -45.50 108.63
C TYR A 409 39.37 -45.70 107.42
N GLY A 410 40.26 -46.71 107.47
CA GLY A 410 41.10 -47.08 106.33
C GLY A 410 40.32 -47.66 105.15
N ALA A 411 40.91 -47.65 103.96
CA ALA A 411 40.27 -48.00 102.68
C ALA A 411 39.65 -49.43 102.59
N ARG A 412 39.99 -50.34 103.51
CA ARG A 412 39.49 -51.74 103.52
C ARG A 412 38.39 -52.01 104.54
N HIS A 413 37.84 -51.00 105.20
CA HIS A 413 36.82 -51.20 106.23
C HIS A 413 35.49 -51.70 105.60
N PRO A 414 34.82 -52.73 106.16
CA PRO A 414 33.62 -53.33 105.54
C PRO A 414 32.49 -52.32 105.25
N ARG A 415 32.26 -51.34 106.14
CA ARG A 415 31.25 -50.29 105.91
C ARG A 415 31.57 -49.37 104.73
N LEU A 416 32.86 -49.11 104.49
CA LEU A 416 33.28 -48.24 103.38
C LEU A 416 33.12 -48.96 102.04
N ILE A 417 33.45 -50.27 102.00
CA ILE A 417 33.21 -51.13 100.83
C ILE A 417 31.71 -51.22 100.51
N ALA A 418 30.86 -51.38 101.53
CA ALA A 418 29.41 -51.40 101.35
C ALA A 418 28.89 -50.09 100.72
N LEU A 419 29.26 -48.93 101.26
CA LEU A 419 28.88 -47.62 100.71
C LEU A 419 29.43 -47.40 99.29
N GLN A 420 30.66 -47.81 99.01
CA GLN A 420 31.24 -47.75 97.66
C GLN A 420 30.48 -48.64 96.66
N SER A 421 30.01 -49.82 97.10
CA SER A 421 29.20 -50.69 96.26
C SER A 421 27.81 -50.12 95.99
N GLU A 422 27.21 -49.44 96.97
CA GLU A 422 25.93 -48.75 96.85
C GLU A 422 26.05 -47.52 95.94
N GLU A 423 27.15 -46.77 96.05
CA GLU A 423 27.50 -45.68 95.13
C GLU A 423 27.63 -46.18 93.69
N ALA A 424 28.39 -47.27 93.45
CA ALA A 424 28.52 -47.85 92.12
C ALA A 424 27.17 -48.31 91.55
N ALA A 425 26.27 -48.82 92.39
CA ALA A 425 24.90 -49.16 91.97
C ALA A 425 24.10 -47.92 91.56
N VAL A 426 24.20 -46.82 92.32
CA VAL A 426 23.56 -45.53 91.99
C VAL A 426 24.18 -44.90 90.73
N GLU A 427 25.50 -44.97 90.53
CA GLU A 427 26.15 -44.50 89.29
C GLU A 427 25.66 -45.28 88.06
N ASN A 428 25.53 -46.60 88.17
CA ASN A 428 24.96 -47.43 87.11
C ASN A 428 23.49 -47.07 86.84
N ALA A 429 22.70 -46.79 87.87
CA ALA A 429 21.32 -46.32 87.72
C ALA A 429 21.25 -44.93 87.06
N ILE A 430 22.16 -44.01 87.40
CA ILE A 430 22.31 -42.70 86.75
C ILE A 430 22.66 -42.87 85.27
N ALA A 431 23.61 -43.74 84.94
CA ALA A 431 23.99 -44.01 83.56
C ALA A 431 22.82 -44.63 82.76
N ALA A 432 22.06 -45.54 83.36
CA ALA A 432 20.88 -46.13 82.74
C ALA A 432 19.78 -45.08 82.46
N GLU A 433 19.48 -44.21 83.44
CA GLU A 433 18.50 -43.14 83.27
C GLU A 433 18.97 -42.09 82.26
N ALA A 434 20.26 -41.73 82.25
CA ALA A 434 20.82 -40.82 81.24
C ALA A 434 20.71 -41.39 79.82
N ASN A 435 20.94 -42.70 79.63
CA ASN A 435 20.73 -43.36 78.34
C ASN A 435 19.25 -43.39 77.93
N ARG A 436 18.32 -43.60 78.88
CA ARG A 436 16.87 -43.53 78.62
C ARG A 436 16.44 -42.13 78.16
N ILE A 437 16.95 -41.08 78.81
CA ILE A 437 16.71 -39.68 78.41
C ILE A 437 17.32 -39.41 77.03
N LEU A 438 18.55 -39.88 76.79
CA LEU A 438 19.23 -39.72 75.51
C LEU A 438 18.44 -40.33 74.35
N GLU A 439 17.86 -41.53 74.53
CA GLU A 439 17.02 -42.17 73.49
C GLU A 439 15.73 -41.37 73.23
N THR A 440 15.18 -40.72 74.26
CA THR A 440 14.01 -39.83 74.12
C THR A 440 14.37 -38.62 73.25
N VAL A 441 15.50 -37.96 73.53
CA VAL A 441 15.96 -36.79 72.77
C VAL A 441 16.41 -37.16 71.35
N LYS A 442 16.98 -38.36 71.17
CA LYS A 442 17.26 -38.91 69.84
C LYS A 442 15.98 -39.07 69.01
N THR A 443 14.93 -39.62 69.62
CA THR A 443 13.61 -39.77 68.99
C THR A 443 13.05 -38.40 68.58
N GLU A 444 13.18 -37.39 69.45
CA GLU A 444 12.78 -36.00 69.16
C GLU A 444 13.56 -35.41 67.98
N ALA A 445 14.89 -35.64 67.90
CA ALA A 445 15.71 -35.19 66.78
C ALA A 445 15.38 -35.90 65.46
N ASP A 446 15.07 -37.20 65.50
CA ASP A 446 14.65 -37.98 64.33
C ASP A 446 13.25 -37.57 63.86
N GLU A 447 12.32 -37.25 64.77
CA GLU A 447 11.01 -36.68 64.46
C GLU A 447 11.12 -35.30 63.80
N ALA A 448 11.96 -34.41 64.34
CA ALA A 448 12.23 -33.11 63.75
C ALA A 448 12.86 -33.24 62.35
N ARG A 449 13.73 -34.24 62.14
CA ARG A 449 14.35 -34.52 60.83
C ARG A 449 13.31 -35.00 59.82
N SER A 450 12.43 -35.92 60.23
CA SER A 450 11.34 -36.41 59.40
C SER A 450 10.39 -35.28 58.98
N THR A 451 10.01 -34.42 59.94
CA THR A 451 9.15 -33.26 59.71
C THR A 451 9.78 -32.29 58.70
N LEU A 452 11.07 -31.96 58.85
CA LEU A 452 11.78 -31.11 57.90
C LEU A 452 11.82 -31.73 56.50
N SER A 453 12.08 -33.02 56.38
CA SER A 453 12.10 -33.71 55.07
C SER A 453 10.74 -33.67 54.38
N GLN A 454 9.65 -33.86 55.14
CA GLN A 454 8.29 -33.78 54.61
C GLN A 454 7.93 -32.36 54.17
N LEU A 455 8.26 -31.35 54.98
CA LEU A 455 8.01 -29.95 54.64
C LEU A 455 8.82 -29.51 53.43
N ARG A 456 10.09 -29.92 53.31
CA ARG A 456 10.91 -29.67 52.11
C ARG A 456 10.30 -30.30 50.86
N GLY A 457 9.89 -31.57 50.93
CA GLY A 457 9.22 -32.24 49.80
C GLY A 457 7.93 -31.54 49.37
N ARG A 458 7.14 -31.02 50.32
CA ARG A 458 5.96 -30.19 50.02
C ARG A 458 6.33 -28.84 49.42
N ALA A 459 7.34 -28.16 49.95
CA ALA A 459 7.83 -26.88 49.43
C ALA A 459 8.37 -27.01 48.00
N ASP A 460 9.12 -28.07 47.69
CA ASP A 460 9.66 -28.33 46.35
C ASP A 460 8.52 -28.62 45.35
N ALA A 461 7.52 -29.41 45.75
CA ALA A 461 6.34 -29.69 44.93
C ALA A 461 5.49 -28.42 44.68
N GLU A 462 5.29 -27.60 45.72
CA GLU A 462 4.58 -26.32 45.60
C GLU A 462 5.35 -25.35 44.70
N ARG A 463 6.69 -25.31 44.80
CA ARG A 463 7.52 -24.45 43.98
C ARG A 463 7.42 -24.80 42.49
N SER A 464 7.34 -26.08 42.14
CA SER A 464 7.03 -26.50 40.77
C SER A 464 5.65 -26.03 40.31
N THR A 465 4.65 -26.05 41.19
CA THR A 465 3.29 -25.56 40.90
C THR A 465 3.31 -24.05 40.64
N VAL A 466 4.02 -23.28 41.45
CA VAL A 466 4.22 -21.84 41.24
C VAL A 466 4.86 -21.53 39.88
N PHE A 467 5.83 -22.32 39.41
CA PHE A 467 6.42 -22.11 38.08
C PHE A 467 5.42 -22.35 36.96
N ASN A 468 4.61 -23.42 37.04
CA ASN A 468 3.58 -23.72 36.05
C ASN A 468 2.50 -22.63 36.02
N ASP A 469 2.06 -22.17 37.20
CA ASP A 469 1.08 -21.09 37.30
C ASP A 469 1.62 -19.76 36.73
N ASN A 470 2.90 -19.45 36.97
CA ASN A 470 3.54 -18.27 36.39
C ASN A 470 3.64 -18.35 34.87
N ASP A 471 4.00 -19.51 34.30
CA ASP A 471 4.02 -19.70 32.85
C ASP A 471 2.63 -19.52 32.24
N ALA A 472 1.61 -20.12 32.88
CA ALA A 472 0.22 -19.94 32.49
C ALA A 472 -0.22 -18.46 32.58
N GLN A 473 0.20 -17.71 33.60
CA GLN A 473 -0.07 -16.27 33.71
C GLN A 473 0.62 -15.43 32.62
N VAL A 474 1.83 -15.79 32.21
CA VAL A 474 2.51 -15.10 31.10
C VAL A 474 1.74 -15.34 29.80
N ARG A 475 1.35 -16.60 29.53
CA ARG A 475 0.58 -16.95 28.34
C ARG A 475 -0.81 -16.32 28.33
N LEU A 476 -1.47 -16.25 29.49
CA LEU A 476 -2.75 -15.55 29.63
C LEU A 476 -2.60 -14.06 29.27
N ARG A 477 -1.57 -13.38 29.81
CA ARG A 477 -1.31 -11.96 29.51
C ARG A 477 -1.05 -11.72 28.02
N GLU A 478 -0.42 -12.66 27.33
CA GLU A 478 -0.23 -12.60 25.88
C GLU A 478 -1.57 -12.69 25.13
N LEU A 479 -2.42 -13.66 25.46
CA LEU A 479 -3.75 -13.81 24.87
C LEU A 479 -4.64 -12.59 25.13
N GLU A 480 -4.62 -12.05 26.36
CA GLU A 480 -5.35 -10.83 26.71
C GLU A 480 -4.83 -9.60 25.97
N ARG A 481 -3.54 -9.55 25.64
CA ARG A 481 -2.96 -8.48 24.84
C ARG A 481 -3.39 -8.60 23.37
N ASP A 482 -3.45 -9.81 22.82
CA ASP A 482 -3.96 -10.07 21.46
C ASP A 482 -5.45 -9.70 21.34
N ALA A 483 -6.28 -10.16 22.29
CA ALA A 483 -7.70 -9.82 22.35
C ALA A 483 -7.92 -8.30 22.41
N ARG A 484 -7.18 -7.59 23.30
CA ARG A 484 -7.25 -6.12 23.38
C ARG A 484 -6.76 -5.43 22.11
N ALA A 485 -5.72 -5.92 21.47
CA ALA A 485 -5.22 -5.35 20.22
C ALA A 485 -6.26 -5.47 19.10
N ARG A 486 -6.89 -6.64 18.95
CA ARG A 486 -7.97 -6.87 17.98
C ARG A 486 -9.19 -6.01 18.28
N ALA A 487 -9.58 -5.90 19.55
CA ALA A 487 -10.71 -5.05 19.97
C ALA A 487 -10.46 -3.57 19.66
N ALA A 488 -9.24 -3.08 19.88
CA ALA A 488 -8.87 -1.70 19.55
C ALA A 488 -8.96 -1.41 18.05
N VAL A 489 -8.54 -2.36 17.20
CA VAL A 489 -8.68 -2.22 15.74
C VAL A 489 -10.15 -2.21 15.33
N TYR A 490 -10.96 -3.12 15.87
CA TYR A 490 -12.40 -3.15 15.62
C TYR A 490 -13.10 -1.83 16.00
N GLU A 491 -12.86 -1.32 17.21
CA GLU A 491 -13.48 -0.08 17.67
C GLU A 491 -13.04 1.13 16.85
N THR A 492 -11.76 1.19 16.47
CA THR A 492 -11.23 2.26 15.60
C THR A 492 -11.93 2.25 14.23
N TYR A 493 -12.06 1.07 13.62
CA TYR A 493 -12.72 0.92 12.32
C TYR A 493 -14.22 1.22 12.41
N LEU A 494 -14.89 0.79 13.49
CA LEU A 494 -16.30 1.09 13.75
C LEU A 494 -16.55 2.59 13.91
N SER A 495 -15.74 3.27 14.71
CA SER A 495 -15.80 4.73 14.88
C SER A 495 -15.57 5.45 13.56
N ARG A 496 -14.59 5.00 12.76
CA ARG A 496 -14.31 5.58 11.44
C ARG A 496 -15.50 5.43 10.49
N THR A 497 -16.11 4.24 10.45
CA THR A 497 -17.31 3.99 9.62
C THR A 497 -18.47 4.88 10.03
N ARG A 498 -18.72 5.07 11.33
CA ARG A 498 -19.74 6.01 11.82
C ARG A 498 -19.47 7.44 11.36
N GLN A 499 -18.22 7.89 11.46
CA GLN A 499 -17.80 9.22 10.99
C GLN A 499 -17.98 9.41 9.47
N ILE A 500 -17.75 8.36 8.67
CA ILE A 500 -17.96 8.38 7.21
C ILE A 500 -19.46 8.50 6.90
N ASN A 501 -20.29 7.69 7.55
CA ASN A 501 -21.73 7.67 7.33
C ASN A 501 -22.39 9.01 7.67
N GLU A 502 -21.94 9.69 8.73
CA GLU A 502 -22.41 11.05 9.07
C GLU A 502 -22.06 12.09 8.01
N ARG A 503 -20.94 11.92 7.28
CA ARG A 503 -20.48 12.87 6.24
C ARG A 503 -21.07 12.60 4.85
N GLN A 504 -21.41 11.35 4.53
CA GLN A 504 -21.97 10.97 3.22
C GLN A 504 -23.34 11.58 2.91
N GLN A 505 -24.02 12.17 3.89
CA GLN A 505 -25.26 12.91 3.67
C GLN A 505 -25.07 14.26 2.95
N ILE A 506 -23.83 14.66 2.63
CA ILE A 506 -23.49 15.92 1.99
C ILE A 506 -22.93 15.67 0.58
N ASN A 507 -23.78 15.77 -0.45
CA ASN A 507 -23.49 15.84 -1.89
C ASN A 507 -22.45 14.85 -2.47
N ALA A 508 -22.94 13.72 -3.01
CA ALA A 508 -22.11 12.73 -3.72
C ALA A 508 -21.81 13.08 -5.19
N THR A 509 -22.40 14.15 -5.75
CA THR A 509 -22.25 14.51 -7.16
C THR A 509 -21.38 15.76 -7.31
N ASN A 510 -20.09 15.55 -7.59
CA ASN A 510 -19.09 16.61 -7.75
C ASN A 510 -19.14 17.29 -9.13
N VAL A 511 -20.33 17.49 -9.69
CA VAL A 511 -20.53 18.07 -11.03
C VAL A 511 -21.57 19.18 -10.96
N ARG A 512 -21.27 20.31 -11.60
CA ARG A 512 -22.16 21.47 -11.67
C ARG A 512 -22.11 22.13 -13.04
N VAL A 513 -23.26 22.39 -13.63
CA VAL A 513 -23.37 23.20 -14.86
C VAL A 513 -23.07 24.67 -14.53
N ILE A 514 -22.08 25.26 -15.22
CA ILE A 514 -21.71 26.68 -15.08
C ILE A 514 -22.49 27.52 -16.10
N SER A 515 -22.50 27.08 -17.36
CA SER A 515 -23.12 27.78 -18.48
C SER A 515 -24.08 26.83 -19.20
N PRO A 516 -25.41 27.04 -19.12
CA PRO A 516 -26.37 26.24 -19.88
C PRO A 516 -26.32 26.57 -21.39
N PRO A 517 -26.75 25.64 -22.25
CA PRO A 517 -26.77 25.86 -23.70
C PRO A 517 -27.77 26.96 -24.07
N VAL A 518 -27.41 27.83 -25.01
CA VAL A 518 -28.30 28.88 -25.56
C VAL A 518 -28.41 28.77 -27.07
N PRO A 519 -29.57 29.06 -27.68
CA PRO A 519 -29.75 28.94 -29.13
C PRO A 519 -28.78 29.85 -29.90
N PRO A 520 -28.00 29.30 -30.85
CA PRO A 520 -27.01 30.07 -31.59
C PRO A 520 -27.69 31.00 -32.60
N LYS A 521 -27.29 32.28 -32.60
CA LYS A 521 -27.85 33.32 -33.49
C LYS A 521 -27.43 33.18 -34.95
N SER A 522 -26.42 32.37 -35.24
CA SER A 522 -25.91 32.14 -36.59
C SER A 522 -25.46 30.69 -36.77
N LYS A 523 -25.59 30.18 -38.00
CA LYS A 523 -25.08 28.89 -38.45
C LYS A 523 -23.56 28.81 -38.23
N SER A 524 -23.09 27.75 -37.56
CA SER A 524 -21.66 27.51 -37.30
C SER A 524 -20.94 26.99 -38.54
N TRP A 525 -21.63 26.26 -39.41
CA TRP A 525 -21.09 25.75 -40.66
C TRP A 525 -22.15 25.53 -41.73
N PRO A 526 -21.90 25.82 -43.04
CA PRO A 526 -20.75 26.51 -43.63
C PRO A 526 -20.49 27.95 -43.14
N PRO A 527 -19.25 28.48 -43.31
CA PRO A 527 -18.91 29.85 -42.96
C PRO A 527 -19.78 30.87 -43.73
N ARG A 528 -19.72 32.15 -43.33
CA ARG A 528 -20.52 33.21 -43.95
C ARG A 528 -20.39 33.14 -45.49
N THR A 529 -21.51 33.28 -46.19
CA THR A 529 -21.58 33.17 -47.66
C THR A 529 -20.52 34.01 -48.37
N VAL A 530 -20.19 35.18 -47.83
CA VAL A 530 -19.11 36.07 -48.31
C VAL A 530 -17.73 35.39 -48.33
N ILE A 531 -17.39 34.60 -47.32
CA ILE A 531 -16.09 33.90 -47.22
C ILE A 531 -16.03 32.76 -48.24
N LEU A 532 -17.12 32.01 -48.42
CA LEU A 532 -17.20 30.98 -49.45
C LEU A 532 -17.11 31.56 -50.85
N LEU A 533 -17.82 32.67 -51.12
CA LEU A 533 -17.75 33.36 -52.40
C LEU A 533 -16.34 33.88 -52.68
N ALA A 534 -15.67 34.46 -51.68
CA ALA A 534 -14.28 34.90 -51.79
C ALA A 534 -13.32 33.73 -52.04
N GLY A 535 -13.49 32.61 -51.34
CA GLY A 535 -12.72 31.38 -51.55
C GLY A 535 -12.95 30.75 -52.93
N GLY A 536 -14.21 30.70 -53.38
CA GLY A 536 -14.58 30.24 -54.71
C GLY A 536 -14.04 31.13 -55.82
N ALA A 537 -14.05 32.46 -55.62
CA ALA A 537 -13.42 33.41 -56.52
C ALA A 537 -11.90 33.22 -56.59
N ALA A 538 -11.23 33.11 -55.43
CA ALA A 538 -9.78 32.90 -55.38
C ALA A 538 -9.36 31.57 -56.02
N GLY A 539 -10.09 30.49 -55.73
CA GLY A 539 -9.86 29.17 -56.33
C GLY A 539 -10.12 29.17 -57.83
N GLY A 540 -11.23 29.78 -58.27
CA GLY A 540 -11.55 29.93 -59.69
C GLY A 540 -10.55 30.80 -60.45
N PHE A 541 -10.03 31.85 -59.82
CA PHE A 541 -8.97 32.69 -60.36
C PHE A 541 -7.63 31.94 -60.47
N ALA A 542 -7.24 31.19 -59.44
CA ALA A 542 -6.03 30.36 -59.46
C ALA A 542 -6.10 29.26 -60.54
N LEU A 543 -7.23 28.57 -60.65
CA LEU A 543 -7.46 27.58 -61.71
C LEU A 543 -7.49 28.22 -63.10
N GLY A 544 -8.15 29.38 -63.23
CA GLY A 544 -8.22 30.12 -64.49
C GLY A 544 -6.86 30.61 -64.97
N THR A 545 -6.03 31.14 -64.07
CA THR A 545 -4.66 31.59 -64.37
C THR A 545 -3.76 30.40 -64.73
N ALA A 546 -3.79 29.31 -63.97
CA ALA A 546 -3.05 28.09 -64.29
C ALA A 546 -3.42 27.52 -65.66
N LEU A 547 -4.72 27.46 -65.98
CA LEU A 547 -5.21 26.97 -67.27
C LEU A 547 -4.84 27.91 -68.42
N ALA A 548 -4.90 29.23 -68.20
CA ALA A 548 -4.47 30.22 -69.18
C ALA A 548 -2.98 30.12 -69.50
N LEU A 549 -2.13 29.91 -68.49
CA LEU A 549 -0.70 29.72 -68.65
C LEU A 549 -0.37 28.39 -69.34
N ALA A 550 -1.00 27.29 -68.94
CA ALA A 550 -0.79 25.98 -69.57
C ALA A 550 -1.18 26.00 -71.06
N LEU A 551 -2.32 26.63 -71.39
CA LEU A 551 -2.76 26.77 -72.78
C LEU A 551 -1.88 27.75 -73.57
N GLY A 552 -1.38 28.82 -72.94
CA GLY A 552 -0.41 29.75 -73.53
C GLY A 552 0.91 29.06 -73.88
N LEU A 553 1.47 28.32 -72.92
CA LEU A 553 2.68 27.52 -73.08
C LEU A 553 2.52 26.46 -74.18
N SER A 554 1.39 25.75 -74.21
CA SER A 554 1.11 24.76 -75.25
C SER A 554 1.02 25.36 -76.65
N GLY A 555 0.47 26.58 -76.77
CA GLY A 555 0.44 27.34 -78.02
C GLY A 555 1.85 27.74 -78.47
N HIS A 556 2.64 28.28 -77.54
CA HIS A 556 4.02 28.69 -77.81
C HIS A 556 4.91 27.51 -78.26
N LEU A 557 4.78 26.36 -77.61
CA LEU A 557 5.50 25.13 -77.97
C LEU A 557 5.08 24.55 -79.33
N ARG A 558 3.81 24.73 -79.74
CA ARG A 558 3.33 24.37 -81.07
C ARG A 558 3.84 25.32 -82.14
N ASP A 559 3.92 26.62 -81.85
CA ASP A 559 4.46 27.62 -82.77
C ASP A 559 5.98 27.50 -82.91
N ALA A 560 6.70 27.09 -81.86
CA ALA A 560 8.13 26.74 -81.93
C ALA A 560 8.35 25.51 -82.82
N ARG A 561 7.52 24.47 -82.68
CA ARG A 561 7.55 23.28 -83.55
C ARG A 561 7.26 23.64 -85.02
N ARG A 562 6.27 24.51 -85.28
CA ARG A 562 5.96 24.98 -86.64
C ARG A 562 7.11 25.79 -87.26
N ARG A 563 7.74 26.66 -86.48
CA ARG A 563 8.93 27.43 -86.91
C ARG A 563 10.12 26.54 -87.22
N TYR A 564 10.29 25.43 -86.50
CA TYR A 564 11.32 24.43 -86.79
C TYR A 564 11.10 23.74 -88.14
N TYR A 565 9.87 23.27 -88.44
CA TYR A 565 9.56 22.64 -89.73
C TYR A 565 9.50 23.61 -90.92
N ALA A 566 9.32 24.92 -90.69
CA ALA A 566 9.40 25.94 -91.74
C ALA A 566 10.83 26.20 -92.23
N PHE A 567 11.85 25.64 -91.57
CA PHE A 567 13.27 25.81 -91.84
C PHE A 567 13.96 24.52 -92.35
N GLU A 568 13.25 23.64 -93.06
CA GLU A 568 13.90 22.64 -93.93
C GLU A 568 14.12 23.24 -95.34
N PRO A 569 15.37 23.58 -95.73
CA PRO A 569 15.66 23.86 -97.12
C PRO A 569 15.65 22.55 -97.92
N ARG A 570 14.84 22.51 -98.99
CA ARG A 570 14.97 21.47 -100.03
C ARG A 570 16.39 21.55 -100.62
N TYR A 571 17.24 20.59 -100.29
CA TYR A 571 18.38 20.24 -101.11
C TYR A 571 18.20 18.81 -101.63
N ALA A 572 18.02 18.73 -102.94
CA ALA A 572 18.31 17.56 -103.76
C ALA A 572 19.82 17.46 -104.01
#